data_AF-A0A7J8WW74-F1
#
_entry.id   AF-A0A7J8WW74-F1
#
_cell.length_a   1.000
_cell.length_b   1.000
_cell.length_c   1.000
_cell.angle_alpha   90.00
_cell.angle_beta   90.00
_cell.angle_gamma   90.00
#
_symmetry.space_group_name_H-M   'P 1'
#
loop_
_entity.id
_entity.type
_entity.pdbx_description
1 polymer ?
#
loop_
_entity_poly.entity_id
_entity_poly.type
_entity_poly.pdbx_seq_one_letter_code
_entity_poly.pdbx_strand_id
1 'polypeptide(L)'
;RFLQYRGPFAKRRHPLVDSSVVSEIRRCLEEGIEFQGELLNFRKDGSPLMNKLRLTPIYGDDGIITHVIGIQFFTEVNIDLGPVPGSSIKSMKSSTRSAFRPGVVGDRNVYRGFCGILQLSDEVLSLKILSRLTPRDIASVGSVCRRLYDLTKNEDLWLMVCQNAWGYETTRVLETVPGAKRLGWGRLARELTTLEAAAWRKLTVGGAVEPSRCNFSACAVGNRVVLFGGEGVNMQPMNDTFVLDLNSSNPEWQHVQVSSPPPGRWGHTLSCVNGSHLVVFGGCGRQGLLNDVFVLDLDAKPPTWREISGLAPPLPRSWHSSCTLDGTKLIVSGGCADSGVLLSDTFLLDLSMEKP
;
A
#
# COMPACT_ATOMS: atom_id res chain seq x y z
N ARG A 1 -20.13 -24.85 -8.42
CA ARG A 1 -21.25 -25.04 -7.46
C ARG A 1 -22.17 -23.82 -7.51
N PHE A 2 -22.97 -23.67 -8.57
CA PHE A 2 -23.83 -22.49 -8.72
C PHE A 2 -25.13 -22.63 -7.93
N LEU A 3 -25.50 -21.50 -7.31
CA LEU A 3 -26.66 -21.25 -6.45
C LEU A 3 -27.92 -21.93 -6.97
N GLN A 4 -28.40 -22.94 -6.26
CA GLN A 4 -29.74 -23.48 -6.37
C GLN A 4 -30.20 -23.75 -4.94
N TYR A 5 -31.38 -23.25 -4.58
CA TYR A 5 -32.04 -23.59 -3.32
C TYR A 5 -32.06 -25.12 -3.17
N ARG A 6 -31.32 -25.63 -2.20
CA ARG A 6 -31.40 -27.02 -1.76
C ARG A 6 -32.09 -26.98 -0.41
N GLY A 7 -33.40 -27.23 -0.39
CA GLY A 7 -34.10 -27.52 0.86
C GLY A 7 -33.42 -28.70 1.58
N PRO A 8 -33.68 -28.89 2.89
CA PRO A 8 -32.97 -29.89 3.70
C PRO A 8 -33.04 -31.34 3.18
N PHE A 9 -33.97 -31.63 2.25
CA PHE A 9 -34.16 -32.93 1.60
C PHE A 9 -33.97 -32.93 0.07
N ALA A 10 -33.59 -31.80 -0.55
CA ALA A 10 -33.56 -31.66 -2.01
C ALA A 10 -32.22 -32.12 -2.62
N LYS A 11 -32.17 -33.39 -3.05
CA LYS A 11 -31.07 -33.94 -3.88
C LYS A 11 -31.18 -33.57 -5.37
N ARG A 12 -32.28 -32.92 -5.81
CA ARG A 12 -32.57 -32.62 -7.24
C ARG A 12 -32.78 -31.13 -7.51
N ARG A 13 -32.50 -30.71 -8.75
CA ARG A 13 -32.72 -29.35 -9.26
C ARG A 13 -34.22 -29.01 -9.27
N HIS A 14 -34.56 -27.73 -9.08
CA HIS A 14 -35.95 -27.28 -9.19
C HIS A 14 -36.48 -27.55 -10.62
N PRO A 15 -37.68 -28.13 -10.80
CA PRO A 15 -38.17 -28.58 -12.12
C PRO A 15 -38.26 -27.47 -13.18
N LEU A 16 -38.45 -26.23 -12.75
CA LEU A 16 -38.55 -25.06 -13.64
C LEU A 16 -37.20 -24.52 -14.13
N VAL A 17 -36.08 -25.08 -13.66
CA VAL A 17 -34.75 -24.72 -14.21
C VAL A 17 -34.53 -25.53 -15.48
N ASP A 18 -34.43 -24.83 -16.60
CA ASP A 18 -34.22 -25.45 -17.91
C ASP A 18 -32.91 -26.26 -17.94
N SER A 19 -33.04 -27.58 -18.08
CA SER A 19 -31.90 -28.49 -18.13
C SER A 19 -31.05 -28.31 -19.38
N SER A 20 -31.63 -27.85 -20.50
CA SER A 20 -30.92 -27.62 -21.75
C SER A 20 -29.90 -26.50 -21.61
N VAL A 21 -30.31 -25.36 -21.04
CA VAL A 21 -29.45 -24.21 -20.76
C VAL A 21 -28.31 -24.61 -19.81
N VAL A 22 -28.58 -25.44 -18.80
CA VAL A 22 -27.52 -25.87 -17.88
C VAL A 22 -26.56 -26.87 -18.52
N SER A 23 -27.03 -27.73 -19.43
CA SER A 23 -26.15 -28.60 -20.22
C SER A 23 -25.27 -27.77 -21.16
N GLU A 24 -25.83 -26.73 -21.77
CA GLU A 24 -25.07 -25.81 -22.63
C GLU A 24 -24.00 -25.04 -21.86
N ILE A 25 -24.31 -24.56 -20.64
CA ILE A 25 -23.31 -23.96 -19.75
C ILE A 25 -22.14 -24.92 -19.49
N ARG A 26 -22.43 -26.22 -19.24
CA ARG A 26 -21.35 -27.20 -19.02
C ARG A 26 -20.52 -27.41 -20.27
N ARG A 27 -21.16 -27.58 -21.43
CA ARG A 27 -20.47 -27.74 -22.71
C ARG A 27 -19.53 -26.55 -22.98
N CYS A 28 -20.01 -25.32 -22.79
CA CYS A 28 -19.19 -24.11 -22.92
C CYS A 28 -17.98 -24.09 -21.98
N LEU A 29 -18.15 -24.54 -20.73
CA LEU A 29 -17.06 -24.62 -19.76
C LEU A 29 -16.03 -25.70 -20.09
N GLU A 30 -16.47 -26.85 -20.61
CA GLU A 30 -15.61 -27.97 -20.98
C GLU A 30 -14.86 -27.72 -22.29
N GLU A 31 -15.51 -27.09 -23.27
CA GLU A 31 -14.95 -26.83 -24.60
C GLU A 31 -14.24 -25.47 -24.70
N GLY A 32 -14.27 -24.64 -23.65
CA GLY A 32 -13.66 -23.30 -23.68
C GLY A 32 -14.37 -22.32 -24.60
N ILE A 33 -15.69 -22.46 -24.72
CA ILE A 33 -16.52 -21.59 -25.56
C ILE A 33 -17.23 -20.59 -24.66
N GLU A 34 -17.37 -19.36 -25.15
CA GLU A 34 -18.14 -18.34 -24.44
C GLU A 34 -19.62 -18.75 -24.34
N PHE A 35 -20.18 -18.69 -23.13
CA PHE A 35 -21.61 -18.86 -22.89
C PHE A 35 -22.28 -17.50 -22.72
N GLN A 36 -23.43 -17.31 -23.35
CA GLN A 36 -24.34 -16.21 -23.04
C GLN A 36 -25.78 -16.71 -23.08
N GLY A 37 -26.49 -16.59 -21.95
CA GLY A 37 -27.87 -17.05 -21.87
C GLY A 37 -28.57 -16.60 -20.60
N GLU A 38 -29.86 -16.90 -20.53
CA GLU A 38 -30.70 -16.60 -19.38
C GLU A 38 -31.18 -17.92 -18.77
N LEU A 39 -31.14 -18.01 -17.44
CA LEU A 39 -31.69 -19.16 -16.72
C LEU A 39 -32.51 -18.69 -15.54
N LEU A 40 -33.65 -19.35 -15.32
CA LEU A 40 -34.41 -19.20 -14.10
C LEU A 40 -33.57 -19.75 -12.94
N ASN A 41 -33.43 -18.93 -11.90
CA ASN A 41 -32.73 -19.28 -10.68
C ASN A 41 -33.61 -18.96 -9.45
N PHE A 42 -33.16 -19.35 -8.27
CA PHE A 42 -33.92 -19.19 -7.03
C PHE A 42 -33.05 -18.63 -5.90
N ARG A 43 -33.59 -17.68 -5.15
CA ARG A 43 -32.94 -17.14 -3.94
C ARG A 43 -32.96 -18.20 -2.83
N LYS A 44 -32.24 -17.92 -1.74
CA LYS A 44 -32.25 -18.77 -0.54
C LYS A 44 -33.63 -18.90 0.12
N ASP A 45 -34.51 -17.91 -0.10
CA ASP A 45 -35.90 -17.91 0.39
C ASP A 45 -36.87 -18.64 -0.56
N GLY A 46 -36.39 -19.17 -1.70
CA GLY A 46 -37.21 -19.85 -2.69
C GLY A 46 -37.89 -18.94 -3.71
N SER A 47 -37.69 -17.62 -3.65
CA SER A 47 -38.23 -16.71 -4.66
C SER A 47 -37.53 -16.86 -6.02
N PRO A 48 -38.28 -16.85 -7.15
CA PRO A 48 -37.71 -16.97 -8.49
C PRO A 48 -37.02 -15.67 -8.92
N LEU A 49 -35.89 -15.81 -9.60
CA LEU A 49 -35.15 -14.70 -10.20
C LEU A 49 -34.57 -15.13 -11.55
N MET A 50 -34.62 -14.27 -12.55
CA MET A 50 -33.98 -14.55 -13.83
C MET A 50 -32.52 -14.14 -13.72
N ASN A 51 -31.63 -15.06 -14.07
CA ASN A 51 -30.19 -14.81 -14.11
C ASN A 51 -29.75 -14.77 -15.57
N LYS A 52 -29.39 -13.58 -16.05
CA LYS A 52 -28.69 -13.43 -17.31
C LYS A 52 -27.20 -13.60 -17.07
N LEU A 53 -26.67 -14.69 -17.59
CA LEU A 53 -25.32 -15.16 -17.34
C LEU A 53 -24.49 -15.09 -18.61
N ARG A 54 -23.28 -14.54 -18.48
CA ARG A 54 -22.21 -14.61 -19.48
C ARG A 54 -20.98 -15.26 -18.86
N LEU A 55 -20.41 -16.27 -19.50
CA LEU A 55 -19.18 -16.95 -19.07
C LEU A 55 -18.14 -16.85 -20.18
N THR A 56 -16.98 -16.28 -19.89
CA THR A 56 -15.89 -16.11 -20.84
C THR A 56 -14.63 -16.82 -20.31
N PRO A 57 -14.07 -17.81 -21.02
CA PRO A 57 -12.86 -18.51 -20.58
C PRO A 57 -11.61 -17.62 -20.73
N ILE A 58 -10.65 -17.81 -19.82
CA ILE A 58 -9.32 -17.20 -19.85
C ILE A 58 -8.30 -18.30 -20.09
N TYR A 59 -7.45 -18.08 -21.08
CA TYR A 59 -6.38 -19.00 -21.47
C TYR A 59 -5.04 -18.55 -20.86
N GLY A 60 -4.25 -19.51 -20.40
CA GLY A 60 -2.84 -19.31 -20.08
C GLY A 60 -1.98 -19.27 -21.34
N ASP A 61 -0.68 -18.99 -21.17
CA ASP A 61 0.28 -18.93 -22.28
C ASP A 61 0.49 -20.27 -22.99
N ASP A 62 0.12 -21.38 -22.33
CA ASP A 62 0.11 -22.74 -22.85
C ASP A 62 -1.18 -23.09 -23.63
N GLY A 63 -2.12 -22.15 -23.76
CA GLY A 63 -3.40 -22.35 -24.43
C GLY A 63 -4.40 -23.16 -23.61
N ILE A 64 -4.12 -23.44 -22.34
CA ILE A 64 -5.04 -24.15 -21.43
C ILE A 64 -5.95 -23.14 -20.74
N ILE A 65 -7.23 -23.48 -20.57
CA ILE A 65 -8.16 -22.66 -19.79
C ILE A 65 -7.71 -22.69 -18.33
N THR A 66 -7.30 -21.53 -17.80
CA THR A 66 -6.88 -21.40 -16.41
C THR A 66 -8.02 -20.91 -15.53
N HIS A 67 -8.87 -20.03 -16.06
CA HIS A 67 -9.94 -19.36 -15.32
C HIS A 67 -11.15 -19.12 -16.23
N VAL A 68 -12.29 -18.78 -15.63
CA VAL A 68 -13.49 -18.35 -16.36
C VAL A 68 -14.08 -17.13 -15.67
N ILE A 69 -14.32 -16.05 -16.42
CA ILE A 69 -15.02 -14.87 -15.93
C ILE A 69 -16.52 -15.07 -16.11
N GLY A 70 -17.26 -14.98 -15.01
CA GLY A 70 -18.72 -15.00 -15.03
C GLY A 70 -19.32 -13.64 -14.70
N ILE A 71 -20.14 -13.08 -15.60
CA ILE A 71 -20.91 -11.85 -15.37
C ILE A 71 -22.39 -12.23 -15.25
N GLN A 72 -23.05 -11.76 -14.19
CA GLN A 72 -24.43 -12.09 -13.86
C GLN A 72 -25.26 -10.82 -13.68
N PHE A 73 -26.43 -10.79 -14.32
CA PHE A 73 -27.45 -9.79 -14.09
C PHE A 73 -28.73 -10.46 -13.63
N PHE A 74 -29.30 -9.96 -12.53
CA PHE A 74 -30.50 -10.53 -11.95
C PHE A 74 -31.69 -9.62 -12.16
N THR A 75 -32.80 -10.19 -12.64
CA THR A 75 -34.10 -9.50 -12.69
C THR A 75 -35.15 -10.33 -11.95
N GLU A 76 -36.05 -9.65 -11.24
CA GLU A 76 -37.15 -10.33 -10.56
C GLU A 76 -38.12 -10.91 -11.60
N VAL A 77 -38.62 -12.13 -11.33
CA VAL A 77 -39.61 -12.77 -12.18
C VAL A 77 -40.90 -12.93 -11.40
N ASN A 78 -41.99 -12.35 -11.92
CA ASN A 78 -43.33 -12.66 -11.44
C ASN A 78 -43.78 -14.00 -12.06
N ILE A 79 -43.25 -15.09 -11.54
CA ILE A 79 -43.80 -16.43 -11.78
C ILE A 79 -44.68 -16.75 -10.58
N ASP A 80 -45.98 -16.95 -10.83
CA ASP A 80 -46.89 -17.43 -9.79
C ASP A 80 -46.63 -18.92 -9.56
N LEU A 81 -45.89 -19.23 -8.49
CA LEU A 81 -45.47 -20.59 -8.15
C LEU A 81 -46.51 -21.33 -7.29
N GLY A 82 -47.69 -20.75 -7.08
CA GLY A 82 -48.63 -21.23 -6.06
C GLY A 82 -48.12 -20.95 -4.64
N PRO A 83 -48.84 -21.38 -3.59
CA PRO A 83 -48.51 -21.02 -2.22
C PRO A 83 -47.19 -21.68 -1.78
N VAL A 84 -46.12 -20.90 -1.82
CA VAL A 84 -44.83 -21.25 -1.22
C VAL A 84 -44.95 -21.09 0.30
N PRO A 85 -44.47 -22.05 1.12
CA PRO A 85 -44.57 -21.93 2.58
C PRO A 85 -43.70 -20.78 3.09
N GLY A 86 -44.35 -19.68 3.44
CA GLY A 86 -43.84 -18.63 4.33
C GLY A 86 -42.91 -17.60 3.71
N SER A 87 -43.45 -16.44 3.33
CA SER A 87 -43.29 -15.22 4.12
C SER A 87 -43.99 -14.03 3.45
N SER A 88 -44.88 -13.40 4.20
CA SER A 88 -45.54 -12.15 3.88
C SER A 88 -44.55 -10.98 4.00
N ILE A 89 -44.51 -10.06 3.03
CA ILE A 89 -44.21 -8.63 3.23
C ILE A 89 -44.83 -7.81 2.08
N LYS A 90 -45.35 -6.65 2.48
CA LYS A 90 -46.27 -5.73 1.79
C LYS A 90 -45.68 -5.07 0.53
N SER A 91 -46.52 -4.88 -0.48
CA SER A 91 -46.22 -4.11 -1.68
C SER A 91 -46.20 -2.61 -1.40
N MET A 92 -45.25 -1.90 -2.01
CA MET A 92 -45.26 -0.45 -2.09
C MET A 92 -45.05 -0.06 -3.55
N LYS A 93 -46.10 0.49 -4.16
CA LYS A 93 -46.14 0.93 -5.55
C LYS A 93 -45.27 2.19 -5.71
N SER A 94 -44.37 2.19 -6.69
CA SER A 94 -43.86 3.41 -7.31
C SER A 94 -43.91 3.25 -8.82
N SER A 95 -44.68 4.12 -9.45
CA SER A 95 -44.89 4.18 -10.89
C SER A 95 -43.93 5.19 -11.51
N THR A 96 -43.09 4.74 -12.44
CA THR A 96 -42.62 5.58 -13.55
C THR A 96 -42.38 4.68 -14.76
N ARG A 97 -43.31 4.79 -15.72
CA ARG A 97 -43.32 4.13 -17.02
C ARG A 97 -42.59 5.05 -18.00
N SER A 98 -41.46 4.60 -18.58
CA SER A 98 -40.98 5.15 -19.85
C SER A 98 -40.75 3.99 -20.82
N ALA A 99 -41.67 3.85 -21.76
CA ALA A 99 -41.61 2.85 -22.81
C ALA A 99 -40.66 3.31 -23.93
N PHE A 100 -39.62 2.54 -24.19
CA PHE A 100 -38.93 2.55 -25.48
C PHE A 100 -39.11 1.17 -26.13
N ARG A 101 -39.87 1.13 -27.24
CA ARG A 101 -39.95 -0.04 -28.14
C ARG A 101 -38.77 0.02 -29.11
N PRO A 102 -38.04 -1.08 -29.38
CA PRO A 102 -37.25 -1.18 -30.59
C PRO A 102 -38.14 -1.68 -31.73
N GLY A 103 -38.17 -0.93 -32.83
CA GLY A 103 -38.80 -1.33 -34.08
C GLY A 103 -38.06 -2.51 -34.72
N VAL A 104 -38.84 -3.38 -35.36
CA VAL A 104 -38.37 -4.48 -36.20
C VAL A 104 -37.86 -3.90 -37.52
N VAL A 105 -36.56 -4.03 -37.81
CA VAL A 105 -36.03 -3.98 -39.18
C VAL A 105 -34.94 -5.05 -39.31
N GLY A 106 -35.10 -5.88 -40.34
CA GLY A 106 -34.36 -7.10 -40.56
C GLY A 106 -32.87 -6.95 -40.91
N ASP A 107 -32.18 -8.01 -40.55
CA ASP A 107 -31.15 -8.71 -41.31
C ASP A 107 -29.94 -7.90 -41.83
N ARG A 108 -28.93 -7.81 -40.97
CA ARG A 108 -27.51 -8.05 -41.31
C ARG A 108 -26.71 -8.20 -40.02
N ASN A 109 -26.29 -9.43 -39.76
CA ASN A 109 -25.38 -9.81 -38.68
C ASN A 109 -24.06 -9.02 -38.76
N VAL A 110 -23.98 -7.92 -38.01
CA VAL A 110 -22.72 -7.36 -37.53
C VAL A 110 -22.82 -7.37 -36.01
N TYR A 111 -22.49 -8.52 -35.40
CA TYR A 111 -22.30 -8.61 -33.96
C TYR A 111 -21.08 -7.76 -33.59
N ARG A 112 -21.30 -6.45 -33.37
CA ARG A 112 -20.37 -5.63 -32.60
C ARG A 112 -20.41 -6.21 -31.19
N GLY A 113 -19.46 -7.09 -30.88
CA GLY A 113 -19.31 -7.72 -29.58
C GLY A 113 -19.12 -6.65 -28.51
N PHE A 114 -20.19 -6.28 -27.82
CA PHE A 114 -20.10 -5.39 -26.68
C PHE A 114 -19.44 -6.16 -25.53
N CYS A 115 -18.31 -5.66 -25.04
CA CYS A 115 -17.59 -6.25 -23.91
C CYS A 115 -18.47 -6.19 -22.65
N GLY A 116 -18.73 -7.34 -22.01
CA GLY A 116 -19.67 -7.44 -20.89
C GLY A 116 -19.30 -6.59 -19.68
N ILE A 117 -18.00 -6.42 -19.42
CA ILE A 117 -17.52 -5.53 -18.36
C ILE A 117 -17.91 -4.06 -18.63
N LEU A 118 -17.95 -3.65 -19.91
CA LEU A 118 -18.38 -2.32 -20.33
C LEU A 118 -19.90 -2.17 -20.37
N GLN A 119 -20.67 -3.14 -19.86
CA GLN A 119 -22.12 -3.00 -19.63
C GLN A 119 -22.45 -2.66 -18.18
N LEU A 120 -21.48 -2.82 -17.27
CA LEU A 120 -21.63 -2.43 -15.87
C LEU A 120 -21.71 -0.90 -15.75
N SER A 121 -22.31 -0.39 -14.67
CA SER A 121 -22.30 1.05 -14.40
C SER A 121 -20.91 1.52 -13.98
N ASP A 122 -20.66 2.83 -14.12
CA ASP A 122 -19.39 3.44 -13.74
C ASP A 122 -19.10 3.29 -12.23
N GLU A 123 -20.15 3.28 -11.40
CA GLU A 123 -20.04 3.04 -9.95
C GLU A 123 -19.63 1.60 -9.65
N VAL A 124 -20.23 0.62 -10.34
CA VAL A 124 -19.85 -0.80 -10.15
C VAL A 124 -18.41 -1.02 -10.61
N LEU A 125 -18.04 -0.47 -11.76
CA LEU A 125 -16.66 -0.53 -12.25
C LEU A 125 -15.71 0.10 -11.24
N SER A 126 -15.95 1.34 -10.82
CA SER A 126 -15.03 2.07 -9.94
C SER A 126 -14.96 1.48 -8.54
N LEU A 127 -16.11 1.32 -7.88
CA LEU A 127 -16.17 1.00 -6.45
C LEU A 127 -16.01 -0.49 -6.14
N LYS A 128 -16.32 -1.38 -7.09
CA LYS A 128 -16.32 -2.84 -6.85
C LYS A 128 -15.25 -3.60 -7.61
N ILE A 129 -14.78 -3.07 -8.74
CA ILE A 129 -13.81 -3.76 -9.59
C ILE A 129 -12.46 -3.02 -9.55
N LEU A 130 -12.41 -1.78 -10.04
CA LEU A 130 -11.19 -1.01 -10.15
C LEU A 130 -10.59 -0.73 -8.77
N SER A 131 -11.39 -0.40 -7.75
CA SER A 131 -10.90 -0.17 -6.38
C SER A 131 -10.12 -1.35 -5.78
N ARG A 132 -10.24 -2.56 -6.34
CA ARG A 132 -9.54 -3.78 -5.91
C ARG A 132 -8.20 -4.00 -6.60
N LEU A 133 -7.88 -3.19 -7.60
CA LEU A 133 -6.64 -3.28 -8.36
C LEU A 133 -5.51 -2.54 -7.64
N THR A 134 -4.26 -2.82 -8.04
CA THR A 134 -3.12 -2.06 -7.55
C THR A 134 -3.04 -0.69 -8.25
N PRO A 135 -2.35 0.30 -7.66
CA PRO A 135 -2.14 1.59 -8.32
C PRO A 135 -1.51 1.45 -9.72
N ARG A 136 -0.63 0.46 -9.92
CA ARG A 136 -0.01 0.16 -11.22
C ARG A 136 -1.05 -0.33 -12.24
N ASP A 137 -1.92 -1.25 -11.83
CA ASP A 137 -2.91 -1.87 -12.71
C ASP A 137 -3.99 -0.87 -13.14
N ILE A 138 -4.37 0.07 -12.27
CA ILE A 138 -5.29 1.16 -12.62
C ILE A 138 -4.77 1.97 -13.81
N ALA A 139 -3.47 2.32 -13.80
CA ALA A 139 -2.87 3.05 -14.91
C ALA A 139 -2.94 2.25 -16.22
N SER A 140 -2.72 0.92 -16.15
CA SER A 140 -2.86 0.03 -17.32
C SER A 140 -4.31 -0.05 -17.82
N VAL A 141 -5.30 -0.17 -16.93
CA VAL A 141 -6.72 -0.20 -17.29
C VAL A 141 -7.15 1.07 -18.04
N GLY A 142 -6.66 2.24 -17.60
CA GLY A 142 -6.93 3.51 -18.27
C GLY A 142 -6.45 3.55 -19.73
N SER A 143 -5.46 2.74 -20.11
CA SER A 143 -4.93 2.72 -21.47
C SER A 143 -5.78 1.92 -22.47
N VAL A 144 -6.75 1.12 -21.98
CA VAL A 144 -7.51 0.16 -22.80
C VAL A 144 -8.57 0.83 -23.68
N CYS A 145 -9.36 1.75 -23.13
CA CYS A 145 -10.40 2.46 -23.88
C CYS A 145 -10.76 3.80 -23.24
N ARG A 146 -11.42 4.70 -24.00
CA ARG A 146 -11.77 6.05 -23.52
C ARG A 146 -12.62 6.05 -22.25
N ARG A 147 -13.60 5.13 -22.15
CA ARG A 147 -14.45 5.05 -20.96
C ARG A 147 -13.65 4.68 -19.71
N LEU A 148 -12.76 3.69 -19.82
CA LEU A 148 -11.89 3.29 -18.71
C LEU A 148 -10.90 4.40 -18.38
N TYR A 149 -10.31 5.05 -19.39
CA TYR A 149 -9.47 6.23 -19.21
C TYR A 149 -10.18 7.33 -18.38
N ASP A 150 -11.43 7.65 -18.73
CA ASP A 150 -12.19 8.67 -18.02
C ASP A 150 -12.51 8.26 -16.57
N LEU A 151 -12.78 6.96 -16.32
CA LEU A 151 -12.95 6.45 -14.95
C LEU A 151 -11.66 6.57 -14.13
N THR A 152 -10.50 6.35 -14.74
CA THR A 152 -9.19 6.49 -14.06
C THR A 152 -8.80 7.94 -13.77
N LYS A 153 -9.59 8.94 -14.16
CA LYS A 153 -9.40 10.34 -13.73
C LYS A 153 -10.07 10.64 -12.39
N ASN A 154 -10.85 9.71 -11.85
CA ASN A 154 -11.55 9.90 -10.59
C ASN A 154 -10.56 9.79 -9.40
N GLU A 155 -10.38 10.88 -8.67
CA GLU A 155 -9.49 10.95 -7.51
C GLU A 155 -9.96 10.09 -6.33
N ASP A 156 -11.27 9.91 -6.15
CA ASP A 156 -11.82 9.04 -5.10
C ASP A 156 -11.47 7.57 -5.39
N LEU A 157 -11.50 7.17 -6.67
CA LEU A 157 -11.04 5.84 -7.10
C LEU A 157 -9.57 5.63 -6.71
N TRP A 158 -8.71 6.60 -7.03
CA TRP A 158 -7.30 6.53 -6.67
C TRP A 158 -7.06 6.53 -5.16
N LEU A 159 -7.80 7.35 -4.40
CA LEU A 159 -7.75 7.32 -2.94
C LEU A 159 -8.09 5.93 -2.40
N MET A 160 -9.19 5.31 -2.87
CA MET A 160 -9.56 3.96 -2.44
C MET A 160 -8.51 2.91 -2.81
N VAL A 161 -7.94 2.99 -4.01
CA VAL A 161 -6.89 2.08 -4.48
C VAL A 161 -5.63 2.22 -3.62
N CYS A 162 -5.20 3.46 -3.36
CA CYS A 162 -4.06 3.76 -2.50
C CYS A 162 -4.32 3.35 -1.05
N GLN A 163 -5.52 3.56 -0.50
CA GLN A 163 -5.91 3.10 0.83
C GLN A 163 -5.86 1.58 0.95
N ASN A 164 -6.36 0.86 -0.06
CA ASN A 164 -6.32 -0.60 -0.09
C ASN A 164 -4.88 -1.13 -0.21
N ALA A 165 -4.01 -0.43 -0.94
CA ALA A 165 -2.62 -0.85 -1.17
C ALA A 165 -1.65 -0.46 -0.04
N TRP A 166 -1.80 0.74 0.52
CA TRP A 166 -0.84 1.34 1.46
C TRP A 166 -1.37 1.41 2.91
N GLY A 167 -2.66 1.15 3.10
CA GLY A 167 -3.32 1.26 4.40
C GLY A 167 -3.80 2.66 4.73
N TYR A 168 -4.84 2.73 5.58
CA TYR A 168 -5.48 3.97 5.99
C TYR A 168 -4.52 4.96 6.64
N GLU A 169 -3.68 4.50 7.56
CA GLU A 169 -2.73 5.36 8.28
C GLU A 169 -1.75 6.05 7.34
N THR A 170 -1.14 5.31 6.41
CA THR A 170 -0.22 5.85 5.40
C THR A 170 -0.90 6.92 4.55
N THR A 171 -2.12 6.64 4.07
CA THR A 171 -2.85 7.61 3.25
C THR A 171 -3.22 8.87 4.04
N ARG A 172 -3.61 8.73 5.31
CA ARG A 172 -3.91 9.86 6.18
C ARG A 172 -2.67 10.73 6.40
N VAL A 173 -1.50 10.12 6.61
CA VAL A 173 -0.23 10.86 6.70
C VAL A 173 0.06 11.61 5.41
N LEU A 174 -0.08 10.97 4.24
CA LEU A 174 0.13 11.63 2.95
C LEU A 174 -0.81 12.83 2.76
N GLU A 175 -2.07 12.75 3.19
CA GLU A 175 -2.99 13.90 3.11
C GLU A 175 -2.55 15.09 3.96
N THR A 176 -1.78 14.86 5.04
CA THR A 176 -1.24 15.95 5.85
C THR A 176 -0.06 16.65 5.18
N VAL A 177 0.60 16.03 4.20
CA VAL A 177 1.75 16.61 3.52
C VAL A 177 1.28 17.75 2.59
N PRO A 178 1.75 19.01 2.78
CA PRO A 178 1.30 20.16 1.98
C PRO A 178 1.53 20.02 0.47
N GLY A 179 2.48 19.18 0.05
CA GLY A 179 2.74 18.83 -1.35
C GLY A 179 1.75 17.83 -1.93
N ALA A 180 1.27 16.88 -1.14
CA ALA A 180 0.45 15.77 -1.61
C ALA A 180 -0.94 16.22 -2.08
N LYS A 181 -1.58 17.14 -1.33
CA LYS A 181 -2.91 17.69 -1.71
C LYS A 181 -2.90 18.38 -3.09
N ARG A 182 -1.75 18.89 -3.54
CA ARG A 182 -1.62 19.57 -4.83
C ARG A 182 -1.41 18.63 -6.01
N LEU A 183 -0.92 17.40 -5.76
CA LEU A 183 -0.55 16.45 -6.81
C LEU A 183 -1.73 15.59 -7.26
N GLY A 184 -2.69 15.33 -6.37
CA GLY A 184 -3.74 14.33 -6.58
C GLY A 184 -3.23 12.90 -6.35
N TRP A 185 -4.11 12.01 -5.91
CA TRP A 185 -3.82 10.61 -5.61
C TRP A 185 -3.33 9.84 -6.83
N GLY A 186 -3.87 10.08 -8.03
CA GLY A 186 -3.41 9.37 -9.22
C GLY A 186 -1.97 9.70 -9.61
N ARG A 187 -1.51 10.92 -9.34
CA ARG A 187 -0.12 11.30 -9.54
C ARG A 187 0.78 10.79 -8.42
N LEU A 188 0.35 10.93 -7.16
CA LEU A 188 1.08 10.39 -6.00
C LEU A 188 1.32 8.89 -6.13
N ALA A 189 0.29 8.13 -6.49
CA ALA A 189 0.35 6.72 -6.81
C ALA A 189 1.46 6.41 -7.79
N ARG A 190 1.50 7.12 -8.92
CA ARG A 190 2.52 6.94 -9.94
C ARG A 190 3.90 7.25 -9.40
N GLU A 191 4.11 8.45 -8.87
CA GLU A 191 5.43 8.89 -8.40
C GLU A 191 6.01 7.97 -7.31
N LEU A 192 5.16 7.42 -6.43
CA LEU A 192 5.59 6.53 -5.34
C LEU A 192 5.73 5.06 -5.75
N THR A 193 5.01 4.58 -6.79
CA THR A 193 5.07 3.17 -7.21
C THR A 193 6.00 2.89 -8.37
N THR A 194 6.16 3.83 -9.30
CA THR A 194 6.97 3.63 -10.52
C THR A 194 8.39 4.14 -10.36
N LEU A 195 8.69 4.88 -9.29
CA LEU A 195 9.95 5.61 -9.11
C LEU A 195 10.28 6.54 -10.29
N GLU A 196 9.32 6.88 -11.16
CA GLU A 196 9.53 7.81 -12.29
C GLU A 196 9.95 9.20 -11.82
N ALA A 197 9.58 9.57 -10.59
CA ALA A 197 10.01 10.80 -9.95
C ALA A 197 11.37 10.69 -9.23
N ALA A 198 11.97 9.50 -9.18
CA ALA A 198 13.26 9.27 -8.52
C ALA A 198 14.40 9.82 -9.39
N ALA A 199 14.63 11.12 -9.27
CA ALA A 199 15.72 11.83 -9.92
C ALA A 199 16.59 12.53 -8.87
N TRP A 200 17.90 12.50 -9.10
CA TRP A 200 18.83 13.31 -8.31
C TRP A 200 18.53 14.79 -8.53
N ARG A 201 18.33 15.52 -7.42
CA ARG A 201 18.13 16.97 -7.44
C ARG A 201 19.02 17.60 -6.39
N LYS A 202 19.80 18.60 -6.80
CA LYS A 202 20.54 19.44 -5.86
C LYS A 202 19.56 20.34 -5.12
N LEU A 203 19.45 20.18 -3.80
CA LEU A 203 18.74 21.11 -2.93
C LEU A 203 19.72 22.19 -2.47
N THR A 204 19.42 23.45 -2.77
CA THR A 204 20.17 24.58 -2.21
C THR A 204 19.55 24.95 -0.87
N VAL A 205 20.35 24.87 0.19
CA VAL A 205 19.97 25.20 1.57
C VAL A 205 20.87 26.30 2.10
N GLY A 206 20.40 27.06 3.08
CA GLY A 206 21.22 28.04 3.81
C GLY A 206 22.02 27.40 4.95
N GLY A 207 22.77 28.22 5.67
CA GLY A 207 23.68 27.74 6.72
C GLY A 207 24.78 26.81 6.18
N ALA A 208 25.53 26.21 7.11
CA ALA A 208 26.56 25.23 6.78
C ALA A 208 26.87 24.33 7.98
N VAL A 209 27.35 23.11 7.71
CA VAL A 209 27.96 22.24 8.71
C VAL A 209 29.46 22.54 8.71
N GLU A 210 29.89 23.41 9.61
CA GLU A 210 31.28 23.83 9.75
C GLU A 210 31.88 23.37 11.09
N PRO A 211 33.15 22.96 11.14
CA PRO A 211 34.07 22.76 10.01
C PRO A 211 33.66 21.60 9.09
N SER A 212 34.19 21.61 7.86
CA SER A 212 34.09 20.49 6.90
C SER A 212 34.60 19.17 7.50
N ARG A 213 33.91 18.07 7.19
CA ARG A 213 34.09 16.77 7.84
C ARG A 213 33.60 15.59 7.00
N CYS A 214 34.08 14.39 7.28
CA CYS A 214 33.58 13.12 6.76
C CYS A 214 33.27 12.16 7.92
N ASN A 215 32.86 10.90 7.64
CA ASN A 215 32.64 9.86 8.67
C ASN A 215 31.66 10.26 9.80
N PHE A 216 30.82 11.27 9.59
CA PHE A 216 29.69 11.62 10.44
C PHE A 216 28.52 10.69 10.15
N SER A 217 27.55 10.65 11.06
CA SER A 217 26.27 10.02 10.80
C SER A 217 25.15 11.05 10.70
N ALA A 218 24.19 10.77 9.84
CA ALA A 218 23.00 11.58 9.67
C ALA A 218 21.74 10.71 9.72
N CYS A 219 20.67 11.24 10.31
CA CYS A 219 19.41 10.53 10.48
C CYS A 219 18.22 11.47 10.26
N ALA A 220 17.17 10.97 9.60
CA ALA A 220 15.91 11.68 9.47
C ALA A 220 15.05 11.49 10.73
N VAL A 221 14.53 12.58 11.28
CA VAL A 221 13.59 12.60 12.42
C VAL A 221 12.39 13.46 12.04
N GLY A 222 11.32 12.80 11.61
CA GLY A 222 10.22 13.49 10.93
C GLY A 222 10.74 14.18 9.66
N ASN A 223 10.50 15.49 9.54
CA ASN A 223 10.98 16.31 8.41
C ASN A 223 12.30 17.03 8.69
N ARG A 224 12.99 16.67 9.77
CA ARG A 224 14.32 17.20 10.10
C ARG A 224 15.38 16.18 9.74
N VAL A 225 16.51 16.64 9.20
CA VAL A 225 17.72 15.84 9.08
C VAL A 225 18.67 16.26 10.18
N VAL A 226 19.13 15.31 10.99
CA VAL A 226 20.06 15.54 12.09
C VAL A 226 21.41 14.93 11.71
N LEU A 227 22.48 15.66 11.97
CA LEU A 227 23.86 15.21 11.81
C LEU A 227 24.57 15.27 13.16
N PHE A 228 25.35 14.24 13.47
CA PHE A 228 26.19 14.21 14.66
C PHE A 228 27.64 13.83 14.32
N GLY A 229 28.57 14.55 14.95
CA GLY A 229 29.99 14.23 14.97
C GLY A 229 30.68 14.21 13.61
N GLY A 230 31.54 13.21 13.41
CA GLY A 230 32.39 13.06 12.23
C GLY A 230 33.86 13.34 12.49
N GLU A 231 34.62 13.27 11.41
CA GLU A 231 36.06 13.46 11.37
C GLU A 231 36.36 14.74 10.59
N GLY A 232 36.89 15.74 11.28
CA GLY A 232 37.35 16.97 10.65
C GLY A 232 38.79 16.89 10.17
N VAL A 233 39.35 18.07 9.89
CA VAL A 233 40.76 18.22 9.49
C VAL A 233 41.68 17.60 10.55
N ASN A 234 42.77 16.95 10.11
CA ASN A 234 43.75 16.26 10.97
C ASN A 234 43.14 15.13 11.83
N MET A 235 42.13 14.42 11.30
CA MET A 235 41.48 13.30 11.97
C MET A 235 40.81 13.69 13.30
N GLN A 236 40.44 14.96 13.47
CA GLN A 236 39.82 15.44 14.71
C GLN A 236 38.39 14.87 14.85
N PRO A 237 38.10 14.09 15.91
CA PRO A 237 36.74 13.63 16.18
C PRO A 237 35.87 14.79 16.68
N MET A 238 34.67 14.94 16.11
CA MET A 238 33.71 16.02 16.41
C MET A 238 32.52 15.51 17.24
N ASN A 239 31.87 16.36 18.03
CA ASN A 239 30.74 16.04 18.92
C ASN A 239 29.56 17.02 18.87
N ASP A 240 29.55 17.91 17.89
CA ASP A 240 28.48 18.85 17.61
C ASP A 240 27.28 18.18 16.93
N THR A 241 26.11 18.77 17.13
CA THR A 241 24.84 18.33 16.55
C THR A 241 24.31 19.43 15.63
N PHE A 242 24.00 19.08 14.39
CA PHE A 242 23.38 19.98 13.42
C PHE A 242 22.01 19.48 13.00
N VAL A 243 21.10 20.41 12.72
CA VAL A 243 19.76 20.11 12.24
C VAL A 243 19.45 20.92 10.99
N LEU A 244 18.82 20.28 10.02
CA LEU A 244 18.24 20.88 8.83
C LEU A 244 16.73 20.58 8.83
N ASP A 245 15.90 21.59 9.02
CA ASP A 245 14.45 21.46 8.94
C ASP A 245 13.95 21.63 7.50
N LEU A 246 13.47 20.53 6.90
CA LEU A 246 12.97 20.51 5.53
C LEU A 246 11.52 21.01 5.41
N ASN A 247 10.84 21.29 6.52
CA ASN A 247 9.55 22.00 6.49
C ASN A 247 9.69 23.50 6.26
N SER A 248 10.88 24.07 6.52
CA SER A 248 11.13 25.49 6.29
C SER A 248 11.03 25.83 4.80
N SER A 249 10.50 27.00 4.47
CA SER A 249 10.49 27.53 3.11
C SER A 249 11.92 27.76 2.58
N ASN A 250 12.84 28.10 3.49
CA ASN A 250 14.26 28.21 3.25
C ASN A 250 14.97 27.30 4.28
N PRO A 251 15.18 26.00 3.97
CA PRO A 251 15.88 25.10 4.87
C PRO A 251 17.31 25.58 5.09
N GLU A 252 17.77 25.58 6.34
CA GLU A 252 19.13 25.97 6.70
C GLU A 252 19.73 24.98 7.70
N TRP A 253 21.02 24.68 7.53
CA TRP A 253 21.77 23.94 8.54
C TRP A 253 22.03 24.82 9.76
N GLN A 254 21.64 24.33 10.93
CA GLN A 254 21.79 25.04 12.19
C GLN A 254 22.51 24.18 13.22
N HIS A 255 23.49 24.77 13.90
CA HIS A 255 24.10 24.14 15.07
C HIS A 255 23.13 24.17 16.25
N VAL A 256 22.84 23.00 16.81
CA VAL A 256 21.94 22.87 17.95
C VAL A 256 22.76 22.84 19.24
N GLN A 257 22.43 23.75 20.15
CA GLN A 257 23.00 23.73 21.51
C GLN A 257 22.40 22.56 22.28
N VAL A 258 23.24 21.55 22.53
CA VAL A 258 22.87 20.35 23.28
C VAL A 258 23.60 20.31 24.62
N SER A 259 22.93 19.79 25.64
CA SER A 259 23.56 19.50 26.93
C SER A 259 24.18 18.10 26.93
N SER A 260 25.32 17.96 27.59
CA SER A 260 26.04 16.69 27.80
C SER A 260 26.35 15.89 26.52
N PRO A 261 26.91 16.50 25.45
CA PRO A 261 27.18 15.80 24.20
C PRO A 261 28.10 14.58 24.41
N PRO A 262 27.92 13.49 23.63
CA PRO A 262 28.85 12.37 23.64
C PRO A 262 30.28 12.85 23.31
N PRO A 263 31.32 12.11 23.70
CA PRO A 263 32.68 12.36 23.22
C PRO A 263 32.74 12.46 21.69
N GLY A 264 33.64 13.31 21.19
CA GLY A 264 33.85 13.49 19.76
C GLY A 264 34.23 12.18 19.10
N ARG A 265 33.58 11.87 17.97
CA ARG A 265 33.66 10.55 17.33
C ARG A 265 33.37 10.56 15.85
N TRP A 266 33.93 9.59 15.14
CA TRP A 266 33.67 9.30 13.73
C TRP A 266 33.40 7.81 13.52
N GLY A 267 32.78 7.44 12.38
CA GLY A 267 32.47 6.04 12.04
C GLY A 267 31.48 5.37 13.01
N HIS A 268 30.72 6.17 13.75
CA HIS A 268 29.61 5.76 14.61
C HIS A 268 28.31 5.69 13.78
N THR A 269 27.25 5.11 14.33
CA THR A 269 25.92 5.16 13.73
C THR A 269 24.99 6.12 14.48
N LEU A 270 24.02 6.70 13.76
CA LEU A 270 22.94 7.53 14.31
C LEU A 270 21.60 6.98 13.80
N SER A 271 20.66 6.69 14.69
CA SER A 271 19.36 6.10 14.34
C SER A 271 18.21 6.75 15.10
N CYS A 272 17.04 6.84 14.47
CA CYS A 272 15.82 7.39 15.08
C CYS A 272 14.94 6.25 15.61
N VAL A 273 14.68 6.25 16.91
CA VAL A 273 13.79 5.33 17.61
C VAL A 273 12.62 6.09 18.22
N ASN A 274 11.49 5.41 18.42
CA ASN A 274 10.27 5.96 19.00
C ASN A 274 9.79 7.25 18.32
N GLY A 275 10.09 7.41 17.02
CA GLY A 275 9.68 8.54 16.18
C GLY A 275 10.41 9.87 16.43
N SER A 276 11.02 10.09 17.60
CA SER A 276 11.64 11.37 17.97
C SER A 276 12.99 11.26 18.67
N HIS A 277 13.38 10.08 19.14
CA HIS A 277 14.61 9.90 19.91
C HIS A 277 15.75 9.46 18.99
N LEU A 278 16.89 10.12 19.12
CA LEU A 278 18.11 9.78 18.40
C LEU A 278 19.01 8.91 19.26
N VAL A 279 19.61 7.90 18.64
CA VAL A 279 20.53 6.96 19.30
C VAL A 279 21.86 6.97 18.57
N VAL A 280 22.93 7.26 19.29
CA VAL A 280 24.31 7.12 18.83
C VAL A 280 24.89 5.85 19.43
N PHE A 281 25.56 5.05 18.60
CA PHE A 281 26.32 3.88 19.07
C PHE A 281 27.73 3.84 18.48
N GLY A 282 28.70 3.58 19.36
CA GLY A 282 30.08 3.25 19.02
C GLY A 282 30.83 4.35 18.26
N GLY A 283 31.69 3.94 17.34
CA GLY A 283 32.59 4.79 16.57
C GLY A 283 34.01 4.81 17.13
N CYS A 284 34.80 5.79 16.69
CA CYS A 284 36.16 6.03 17.16
C CYS A 284 36.29 7.47 17.65
N GLY A 285 36.69 7.63 18.91
CA GLY A 285 36.98 8.92 19.51
C GLY A 285 38.49 9.16 19.67
N ARG A 286 38.87 10.16 20.46
CA ARG A 286 40.29 10.50 20.69
C ARG A 286 41.07 9.37 21.38
N GLN A 287 40.40 8.56 22.19
CA GLN A 287 41.02 7.48 22.97
C GLN A 287 40.87 6.09 22.32
N GLY A 288 40.38 6.01 21.08
CA GLY A 288 40.16 4.76 20.36
C GLY A 288 38.68 4.44 20.14
N LEU A 289 38.40 3.16 19.87
CA LEU A 289 37.05 2.70 19.57
C LEU A 289 36.12 2.74 20.77
N LEU A 290 34.83 2.92 20.50
CA LEU A 290 33.77 3.11 21.48
C LEU A 290 32.69 2.03 21.31
N ASN A 291 31.99 1.69 22.40
CA ASN A 291 30.77 0.88 22.45
C ASN A 291 29.70 1.48 23.36
N ASP A 292 29.84 2.77 23.66
CA ASP A 292 28.88 3.54 24.44
C ASP A 292 27.61 3.82 23.60
N VAL A 293 26.49 4.01 24.30
CA VAL A 293 25.20 4.34 23.71
C VAL A 293 24.73 5.66 24.30
N PHE A 294 24.36 6.59 23.43
CA PHE A 294 23.79 7.87 23.83
C PHE A 294 22.43 8.08 23.18
N VAL A 295 21.48 8.61 23.96
CA VAL A 295 20.13 8.93 23.50
C VAL A 295 19.87 10.44 23.64
N LEU A 296 19.27 11.03 22.61
CA LEU A 296 18.82 12.42 22.60
C LEU A 296 17.34 12.49 22.26
N ASP A 297 16.55 13.12 23.13
CA ASP A 297 15.27 13.68 22.75
C ASP A 297 15.52 15.08 22.16
N LEU A 298 15.33 15.21 20.84
CA LEU A 298 15.58 16.45 20.12
C LEU A 298 14.55 17.55 20.46
N ASP A 299 13.36 17.16 20.93
CA ASP A 299 12.26 18.09 21.21
C ASP A 299 12.28 18.59 22.66
N ALA A 300 13.13 18.02 23.51
CA ALA A 300 13.37 18.49 24.87
C ALA A 300 13.98 19.91 24.91
N LYS A 301 13.76 20.63 26.01
CA LYS A 301 14.25 22.01 26.20
C LYS A 301 15.02 22.14 27.54
N PRO A 302 16.36 22.18 27.53
CA PRO A 302 17.25 22.04 26.36
C PRO A 302 17.34 20.58 25.87
N PRO A 303 17.64 20.35 24.58
CA PRO A 303 17.96 19.01 24.08
C PRO A 303 19.18 18.48 24.83
N THR A 304 19.07 17.28 25.41
CA THR A 304 20.09 16.74 26.31
C THR A 304 20.42 15.30 25.92
N TRP A 305 21.68 15.06 25.61
CA TRP A 305 22.20 13.71 25.42
C TRP A 305 22.31 13.01 26.77
N ARG A 306 21.95 11.73 26.79
CA ARG A 306 22.07 10.86 27.96
C ARG A 306 22.77 9.58 27.57
N GLU A 307 23.87 9.29 28.25
CA GLU A 307 24.49 7.98 28.14
C GLU A 307 23.59 6.94 28.82
N ILE A 308 23.42 5.80 28.17
CA ILE A 308 22.71 4.66 28.74
C ILE A 308 23.65 3.46 28.76
N SER A 309 23.57 2.69 29.84
CA SER A 309 24.32 1.45 29.97
C SER A 309 23.49 0.30 29.42
N GLY A 310 24.05 -0.42 28.44
CA GLY A 310 23.48 -1.67 27.95
C GLY A 310 23.95 -2.87 28.78
N LEU A 311 23.12 -3.89 28.93
CA LEU A 311 23.55 -5.21 29.38
C LEU A 311 24.36 -5.91 28.28
N ALA A 312 25.58 -6.35 28.62
CA ALA A 312 26.49 -7.03 27.70
C ALA A 312 26.72 -6.27 26.37
N PRO A 313 27.29 -5.05 26.42
CA PRO A 313 27.49 -4.25 25.23
C PRO A 313 28.41 -4.98 24.23
N PRO A 314 28.22 -4.77 22.92
CA PRO A 314 29.13 -5.28 21.91
C PRO A 314 30.57 -4.80 22.16
N LEU A 315 31.55 -5.49 21.56
CA LEU A 315 32.92 -4.97 21.54
C LEU A 315 32.97 -3.57 20.91
N PRO A 316 33.84 -2.66 21.40
CA PRO A 316 34.11 -1.36 20.78
C PRO A 316 34.37 -1.49 19.28
N ARG A 317 33.68 -0.66 18.48
CA ARG A 317 33.67 -0.81 17.02
C ARG A 317 33.38 0.49 16.28
N SER A 318 34.00 0.65 15.10
CA SER A 318 33.67 1.69 14.12
C SER A 318 33.26 1.08 12.78
N TRP A 319 32.71 1.90 11.89
CA TRP A 319 32.27 1.52 10.53
C TRP A 319 31.30 0.33 10.49
N HIS A 320 30.52 0.17 11.56
CA HIS A 320 29.41 -0.77 11.63
C HIS A 320 28.16 -0.17 10.97
N SER A 321 27.18 -1.01 10.67
CA SER A 321 25.86 -0.57 10.20
C SER A 321 24.84 -0.69 11.32
N SER A 322 23.85 0.19 11.31
CA SER A 322 22.68 0.09 12.18
C SER A 322 21.39 0.39 11.43
N CYS A 323 20.30 -0.17 11.92
CA CYS A 323 18.95 0.18 11.50
C CYS A 323 17.97 -0.02 12.66
N THR A 324 16.74 0.45 12.50
CA THR A 324 15.71 0.26 13.52
C THR A 324 14.76 -0.87 13.12
N LEU A 325 14.38 -1.67 14.12
CA LEU A 325 13.38 -2.72 14.00
C LEU A 325 12.09 -2.26 14.69
N ASP A 326 10.98 -2.30 13.95
CA ASP A 326 9.65 -1.85 14.38
C ASP A 326 9.63 -0.40 14.93
N GLY A 327 10.64 0.40 14.56
CA GLY A 327 10.83 1.77 15.06
C GLY A 327 11.21 1.90 16.54
N THR A 328 11.38 0.80 17.28
CA THR A 328 11.58 0.81 18.74
C THR A 328 12.92 0.22 19.19
N LYS A 329 13.48 -0.71 18.42
CA LYS A 329 14.74 -1.40 18.74
C LYS A 329 15.82 -1.00 17.75
N LEU A 330 17.07 -0.99 18.21
CA LEU A 330 18.23 -0.75 17.39
C LEU A 330 18.90 -2.09 17.04
N ILE A 331 19.16 -2.32 15.76
CA ILE A 331 20.01 -3.41 15.29
C ILE A 331 21.38 -2.82 14.95
N VAL A 332 22.44 -3.48 15.41
CA VAL A 332 23.83 -3.16 15.04
C VAL A 332 24.49 -4.40 14.47
N SER A 333 25.17 -4.27 13.33
CA SER A 333 25.84 -5.39 12.68
C SER A 333 27.21 -5.01 12.12
N GLY A 334 28.17 -5.91 12.31
CA GLY A 334 29.51 -5.81 11.78
C GLY A 334 30.36 -4.66 12.35
N GLY A 335 31.20 -4.08 11.50
CA GLY A 335 32.19 -3.06 11.85
C GLY A 335 33.59 -3.61 12.02
N CYS A 336 34.49 -2.79 12.55
CA CYS A 336 35.88 -3.13 12.81
C CYS A 336 36.19 -2.95 14.30
N ALA A 337 36.82 -3.96 14.91
CA ALA A 337 37.33 -3.91 16.28
C ALA A 337 38.75 -3.32 16.34
N ASP A 338 39.22 -3.02 17.54
CA ASP A 338 40.53 -2.37 17.77
C ASP A 338 41.71 -3.25 17.34
N SER A 339 41.50 -4.56 17.30
CA SER A 339 42.44 -5.55 16.74
C SER A 339 42.56 -5.51 15.22
N GLY A 340 41.77 -4.67 14.52
CA GLY A 340 41.65 -4.66 13.07
C GLY A 340 40.77 -5.78 12.51
N VAL A 341 40.15 -6.58 13.38
CA VAL A 341 39.26 -7.68 12.96
C VAL A 341 37.93 -7.12 12.48
N LEU A 342 37.53 -7.53 11.28
CA LEU A 342 36.20 -7.27 10.74
C LEU A 342 35.19 -8.18 11.43
N LEU A 343 34.15 -7.57 11.97
CA LEU A 343 33.11 -8.24 12.74
C LEU A 343 31.96 -8.66 11.81
N SER A 344 31.32 -9.77 12.15
CA SER A 344 30.11 -10.30 11.48
C SER A 344 28.98 -10.61 12.46
N ASP A 345 29.16 -10.23 13.72
CA ASP A 345 28.15 -10.34 14.77
C ASP A 345 27.02 -9.33 14.57
N THR A 346 25.86 -9.63 15.16
CA THR A 346 24.67 -8.79 15.09
C THR A 346 24.04 -8.71 16.47
N PHE A 347 23.76 -7.49 16.91
CA PHE A 347 23.17 -7.20 18.20
C PHE A 347 21.86 -6.46 18.04
N LEU A 348 20.97 -6.69 19.00
CA LEU A 348 19.72 -5.99 19.16
C LEU A 348 19.75 -5.28 20.52
N LEU A 349 19.44 -3.99 20.51
CA LEU A 349 19.28 -3.17 21.71
C LEU A 349 17.81 -2.73 21.81
N ASP A 350 17.16 -3.09 22.91
CA ASP A 350 15.76 -2.76 23.18
C ASP A 350 15.64 -1.64 24.22
N LEU A 351 15.40 -0.43 23.74
CA LEU A 351 15.32 0.78 24.56
C LEU A 351 14.01 0.91 25.35
N SER A 352 13.08 -0.05 25.19
CA SER A 352 11.87 -0.12 26.00
C SER A 352 12.07 -0.81 27.34
N MET A 353 13.20 -1.50 27.53
CA MET A 353 13.52 -2.19 28.78
C MET A 353 14.05 -1.23 29.85
N GLU A 354 13.76 -1.52 31.12
CA GLU A 354 14.24 -0.73 32.27
C GLU A 354 15.78 -0.73 32.38
N LYS A 355 16.41 -1.80 31.88
CA LYS A 355 17.87 -1.96 31.73
C LYS A 355 18.15 -2.52 30.32
N PRO A 356 18.29 -1.63 29.33
CA PRO A 356 18.42 -1.99 27.92
C PRO A 356 19.57 -2.95 27.60
#